data_AF-A0A377CIN1-F1
#
_entry.id   AF-A0A377CIN1-F1
#
_cell.length_a   1.000
_cell.length_b   1.000
_cell.length_c   1.000
_cell.angle_alpha   90.00
_cell.angle_beta   90.00
_cell.angle_gamma   90.00
#
_symmetry.space_group_name_H-M   'P 1'
#
loop_
_entity.id
_entity.type
_entity.pdbx_description
1 polymer ?
#
loop_
_entity_poly.entity_id
_entity_poly.type
_entity_poly.pdbx_seq_one_letter_code
_entity_poly.pdbx_strand_id
1 'polypeptide(L)' 'MSETHKISAELLASRRQIKQLLNWHWKLKPQNNLPELISGWRGELMAEALHNLLQEYPQ' A
#
# COMPACT_ATOMS: atom_id res chain seq x y z
N MET A 1 -12.22 15.41 9.58
CA MET A 1 -10.90 15.67 8.93
C MET A 1 -10.33 14.35 8.39
N SER A 2 -11.03 13.66 7.48
CA SER A 2 -10.68 12.26 7.15
C SER A 2 -10.77 11.91 5.66
N GLU A 3 -10.90 12.89 4.77
CA GLU A 3 -11.16 12.63 3.35
C GLU A 3 -9.95 12.91 2.43
N THR A 4 -9.02 13.79 2.82
CA THR A 4 -7.88 14.17 1.96
C THR A 4 -6.84 13.05 1.77
N HIS A 5 -6.66 12.19 2.78
CA HIS A 5 -5.64 11.12 2.74
C HIS A 5 -6.10 9.91 1.92
N LYS A 6 -7.41 9.58 1.96
CA LYS A 6 -7.97 8.46 1.17
C LYS A 6 -7.83 8.71 -0.33
N ILE A 7 -8.08 9.95 -0.75
CA ILE A 7 -8.02 10.34 -2.16
C ILE A 7 -6.57 10.25 -2.67
N SER A 8 -5.58 10.69 -1.89
CA SER A 8 -4.18 10.62 -2.29
C SER A 8 -3.72 9.17 -2.53
N ALA A 9 -4.10 8.24 -1.66
CA ALA A 9 -3.76 6.82 -1.83
C ALA A 9 -4.47 6.19 -3.05
N GLU A 10 -5.75 6.49 -3.28
CA GLU A 10 -6.51 6.02 -4.45
C GLU A 10 -6.07 6.64 -5.77
N LEU A 11 -5.48 7.85 -5.74
CA LEU A 11 -4.91 8.51 -6.91
C LEU A 11 -3.53 7.93 -7.28
N LEU A 12 -2.73 7.58 -6.27
CA LEU A 12 -1.36 7.03 -6.44
C LEU A 12 -1.37 5.57 -6.88
N ALA A 13 -2.42 4.82 -6.55
CA ALA A 13 -2.51 3.39 -6.83
C ALA A 13 -3.94 2.97 -7.15
N SER A 14 -4.08 2.06 -8.12
CA SER A 14 -5.39 1.48 -8.43
C SER A 14 -5.97 0.77 -7.19
N ARG A 15 -7.30 0.82 -7.04
CA ARG A 15 -8.06 0.16 -5.97
C ARG A 15 -7.66 -1.32 -5.77
N ARG A 16 -7.29 -2.01 -6.86
CA ARG A 16 -6.79 -3.41 -6.84
C ARG A 16 -5.42 -3.52 -6.15
N GLN A 17 -4.51 -2.59 -6.42
CA GLN A 17 -3.15 -2.58 -5.89
C GLN A 17 -3.15 -2.23 -4.40
N ILE A 18 -3.98 -1.28 -3.97
CA ILE A 18 -4.19 -0.98 -2.55
C ILE A 18 -4.70 -2.22 -1.82
N LYS A 19 -5.72 -2.89 -2.38
CA LYS A 19 -6.23 -4.14 -1.79
C LYS A 19 -5.16 -5.23 -1.71
N GLN A 20 -4.29 -5.35 -2.71
CA GLN A 20 -3.20 -6.33 -2.70
C GLN A 20 -2.19 -5.99 -1.59
N LEU A 21 -1.79 -4.72 -1.48
CA LEU A 21 -0.87 -4.22 -0.46
C LEU A 21 -1.43 -4.41 0.95
N LEU A 22 -2.69 -4.05 1.19
CA LEU A 22 -3.34 -4.22 2.50
C LEU A 22 -3.46 -5.70 2.89
N ASN A 23 -3.85 -6.57 1.95
CA ASN A 23 -3.90 -8.02 2.19
C ASN A 23 -2.50 -8.60 2.49
N TRP A 24 -1.45 -8.07 1.85
CA TRP A 24 -0.07 -8.46 2.12
C TRP A 24 0.40 -7.95 3.49
N HIS A 25 0.15 -6.67 3.79
CA HIS A 25 0.57 -6.01 5.03
C HIS A 25 -0.05 -6.69 6.26
N TRP A 26 -1.36 -6.99 6.21
CA TRP A 26 -2.06 -7.70 7.29
C TRP A 26 -2.02 -9.22 7.16
N LYS A 27 -1.28 -9.76 6.17
CA LYS A 27 -1.15 -11.20 5.90
C LYS A 27 -2.51 -11.95 5.89
N LEU A 28 -3.57 -11.26 5.45
CA LEU A 28 -4.95 -11.78 5.44
C LEU A 28 -5.11 -12.96 4.47
N LYS A 29 -4.23 -13.07 3.49
CA LYS A 29 -4.18 -14.17 2.52
C LYS A 29 -2.74 -14.55 2.20
N PRO A 30 -2.44 -15.84 1.93
CA PRO A 30 -1.15 -16.23 1.38
C PRO A 30 -0.97 -15.59 0.01
N GLN A 31 -0.07 -14.61 -0.09
CA GLN A 31 0.38 -14.04 -1.36
C GLN A 31 1.80 -14.53 -1.62
N ASN A 32 1.99 -15.24 -2.73
CA ASN A 32 3.32 -15.70 -3.18
C ASN A 32 4.18 -14.56 -3.73
N ASN A 33 3.58 -13.43 -4.11
CA ASN A 33 4.26 -12.34 -4.81
C ASN A 33 4.12 -11.03 -4.05
N LEU A 34 5.21 -10.27 -3.99
CA LEU A 34 5.22 -8.91 -3.45
C LEU A 34 4.31 -8.01 -4.30
N PRO A 35 3.47 -7.15 -3.68
CA PRO A 35 2.66 -6.19 -4.40
C PRO A 35 3.52 -5.32 -5.33
N GLU A 36 3.02 -5.04 -6.53
CA GLU A 36 3.69 -4.16 -7.51
C GLU A 36 3.94 -2.73 -6.99
N LEU A 37 3.23 -2.34 -5.91
CA LEU A 37 3.44 -1.06 -5.22
C LEU A 37 4.72 -1.01 -4.39
N ILE A 38 5.21 -2.16 -3.94
CA ILE A 38 6.40 -2.29 -3.10
C ILE A 38 7.46 -3.20 -3.75
N SER A 39 7.31 -3.50 -5.04
CA SER A 39 8.25 -4.31 -5.81
C SER A 39 8.72 -3.60 -7.08
N GLY A 40 9.94 -3.93 -7.52
CA GLY A 40 10.61 -3.25 -8.64
C GLY A 40 10.93 -1.77 -8.34
N TRP A 41 11.11 -0.99 -9.40
CA TRP A 41 11.48 0.44 -9.31
C TRP A 41 10.42 1.30 -8.59
N ARG A 42 9.15 0.86 -8.57
CA ARG A 42 8.08 1.50 -7.80
C ARG A 42 8.27 1.34 -6.30
N GLY A 43 8.70 0.16 -5.86
CA GLY A 43 9.06 -0.08 -4.47
C GLY A 43 10.22 0.80 -4.03
N GLU A 44 11.24 0.99 -4.86
CA GLU A 44 12.39 1.81 -4.47
C GLU A 44 12.04 3.29 -4.25
N LEU A 45 11.07 3.83 -5.01
CA LEU A 45 10.62 5.21 -4.88
C LEU A 45 9.52 5.41 -3.83
N MET A 46 8.63 4.42 -3.68
CA MET A 46 7.38 4.60 -2.95
C MET A 46 7.21 3.65 -1.77
N ALA A 47 8.03 2.59 -1.64
CA ALA A 47 7.91 1.67 -0.51
C ALA A 47 8.14 2.40 0.80
N GLU A 48 9.12 3.30 0.88
CA GLU A 48 9.39 4.04 2.12
C GLU A 48 8.19 4.94 2.53
N ALA A 49 7.64 5.70 1.58
CA ALA A 49 6.45 6.52 1.82
C ALA A 49 5.22 5.67 2.17
N LEU A 50 5.02 4.53 1.49
CA LEU A 50 3.95 3.58 1.80
C LEU A 50 4.15 2.93 3.17
N HIS A 51 5.37 2.55 3.53
CA HIS A 51 5.69 1.99 4.83
C HIS A 51 5.40 3.00 5.94
N ASN A 52 5.83 4.26 5.78
CA ASN A 52 5.51 5.33 6.72
C ASN A 52 4.00 5.55 6.85
N LEU A 53 3.27 5.59 5.73
CA LEU A 53 1.81 5.72 5.76
C LEU A 53 1.15 4.50 6.44
N LEU A 54 1.63 3.28 6.17
CA LEU A 54 1.14 2.08 6.82
C LEU A 54 1.44 2.05 8.33
N GLN A 55 2.53 2.69 8.80
CA GLN A 55 2.80 2.87 10.23
C GLN A 55 1.78 3.80 10.91
N GLU A 56 1.16 4.73 10.19
CA GLU A 56 0.08 5.58 10.72
C GLU A 56 -1.24 4.80 10.92
N TYR A 57 -1.35 3.60 10.35
CA TYR A 57 -2.51 2.71 10.48
C TYR A 57 -2.10 1.38 11.14
N PRO A 58 -1.71 1.37 12.43
CA PRO A 58 -1.60 0.13 13.18
C PRO A 58 -3.00 -0.54 13.26
N GLN A 59 -3.02 -1.88 13.26
CA GLN A 59 -4.25 -2.71 13.25
C GLN A 59 -5.34 -2.24 14.22
#